data_AF-A0A951BFD3-F1
#
_entry.id   AF-A0A951BFD3-F1
#
_cell.length_a   1.000
_cell.length_b   1.000
_cell.length_c   1.000
_cell.angle_alpha   90.00
_cell.angle_beta   90.00
_cell.angle_gamma   90.00
#
_symmetry.space_group_name_H-M   'P 1'
#
loop_
_entity.id
_entity.type
_entity.pdbx_description
1 polymer ?
#
loop_
_entity_poly.entity_id
_entity_poly.type
_entity_poly.pdbx_seq_one_letter_code
_entity_poly.pdbx_strand_id
1 'polypeptide(L)'
;MGLEIVRLLVTLWIALAPSARESDLAGSLRWLTVEPAFRPQSREVSNWRLEAARHLDSPAAFAFSLLLGETPASLPRCVKLNNYWCIKRAGWAGEIASDSEGHVAFASAAEGAQTAALLLRRYYVDFGWKSAQAIVSHWAPAQCGISIGGARVASLAVRGVGGTLRARWLAAHRGGGKGAAGVRRSVVADRPLPLMRTPSIEAGVTEVPLSSSMDLAALTLSTPSTGPRGRAAPVASCASETQRIARYAGLAIAGIAASPSDDLKLFDSAGQSTANLARIMANMAAVEIGPLRANPDLIAAAIARSDAAHAVASAQKAPGAASSPR
;
A
#
# COMPACT_ATOMS: atom_id res chain seq x y z
N MET A 1 -22.10 34.86 11.17
CA MET A 1 -21.73 36.23 10.76
C MET A 1 -20.52 36.31 9.81
N GLY A 2 -19.61 35.32 9.77
CA GLY A 2 -18.40 35.40 8.93
C GLY A 2 -18.56 35.09 7.43
N LEU A 3 -19.51 34.23 7.04
CA LEU A 3 -19.64 33.80 5.63
C LEU A 3 -20.25 34.88 4.72
N GLU A 4 -21.13 35.70 5.27
CA GLU A 4 -21.74 36.85 4.59
C GLU A 4 -20.73 37.98 4.35
N ILE A 5 -19.81 38.20 5.30
CA ILE A 5 -18.74 39.20 5.16
C ILE A 5 -17.74 38.77 4.07
N VAL A 6 -17.39 37.48 4.01
CA VAL A 6 -16.51 36.94 2.95
C VAL A 6 -17.18 37.04 1.58
N ARG A 7 -18.49 36.73 1.48
CA ARG A 7 -19.25 36.93 0.25
C ARG A 7 -19.30 38.40 -0.18
N LEU A 8 -19.59 39.32 0.74
CA LEU A 8 -19.62 40.75 0.44
C LEU A 8 -18.25 41.29 0.01
N LEU A 9 -17.16 40.84 0.63
CA LEU A 9 -15.81 41.24 0.26
C LEU A 9 -15.39 40.71 -1.13
N VAL A 10 -15.74 39.47 -1.46
CA VAL A 10 -15.47 38.89 -2.80
C VAL A 10 -16.30 39.59 -3.88
N THR A 11 -17.57 39.89 -3.59
CA THR A 11 -18.46 40.54 -4.56
C THR A 11 -18.06 42.00 -4.80
N LEU A 12 -17.63 42.70 -3.74
CA LEU A 12 -17.13 44.08 -3.83
C LEU A 12 -15.80 44.17 -4.59
N TRP A 13 -14.92 43.17 -4.46
CA TRP A 13 -13.66 43.10 -5.21
C TRP A 13 -13.89 42.86 -6.72
N ILE A 14 -14.88 42.04 -7.08
CA ILE A 14 -15.28 41.80 -8.48
C ILE A 14 -15.87 43.07 -9.11
N ALA A 15 -16.62 43.88 -8.35
CA ALA A 15 -17.28 45.08 -8.87
C ALA A 15 -16.34 46.29 -9.09
N LEU A 16 -15.17 46.32 -8.44
CA LEU A 16 -14.22 47.44 -8.48
C LEU A 16 -12.97 47.17 -9.33
N ALA A 17 -12.80 45.96 -9.86
CA ALA A 17 -11.66 45.63 -10.71
C ALA A 17 -11.88 46.12 -12.15
N PRO A 18 -11.04 47.04 -12.68
CA PRO A 18 -11.15 47.48 -14.07
C PRO A 18 -10.72 46.34 -14.99
N SER A 19 -11.67 45.79 -15.75
CA SER A 19 -11.47 45.02 -17.00
C SER A 19 -10.17 44.19 -17.06
N ALA A 20 -9.88 43.40 -16.05
CA ALA A 20 -8.76 42.46 -16.10
C ALA A 20 -9.19 41.28 -17.00
N ARG A 21 -8.45 41.05 -18.08
CA ARG A 21 -8.67 39.92 -18.99
C ARG A 21 -8.67 38.62 -18.19
N GLU A 22 -9.59 37.71 -18.48
CA GLU A 22 -9.75 36.39 -17.82
C GLU A 22 -8.43 35.59 -17.70
N SER A 23 -7.46 35.87 -18.56
CA SER A 23 -6.12 35.29 -18.54
C SER A 23 -5.25 35.68 -17.32
N ASP A 24 -5.46 36.86 -16.71
CA ASP A 24 -4.65 37.32 -15.57
C ASP A 24 -5.18 36.79 -14.23
N LEU A 25 -6.48 36.53 -14.10
CA LEU A 25 -7.07 35.91 -12.92
C LEU A 25 -6.69 34.42 -12.77
N ALA A 26 -6.48 33.72 -13.89
CA ALA A 26 -6.01 32.33 -13.87
C ALA A 26 -4.55 32.20 -13.40
N GLY A 27 -3.71 33.22 -13.62
CA GLY A 27 -2.35 33.29 -13.10
C GLY A 27 -2.31 33.63 -11.60
N SER A 28 -3.20 34.52 -11.15
CA SER A 28 -3.27 35.01 -9.77
C SER A 28 -4.12 34.14 -8.82
N LEU A 29 -4.62 32.98 -9.24
CA LEU A 29 -5.25 31.99 -8.33
C LEU A 29 -4.37 30.75 -8.11
N ARG A 30 -3.21 30.64 -8.78
CA ARG A 30 -2.27 29.51 -8.63
C ARG A 30 -1.63 29.40 -7.25
N TRP A 31 -1.67 30.45 -6.44
CA TRP A 31 -1.15 30.45 -5.06
C TRP A 31 -2.19 30.09 -4.00
N LEU A 32 -3.46 29.88 -4.38
CA LEU A 32 -4.51 29.45 -3.45
C LEU A 32 -4.63 27.92 -3.33
N THR A 33 -3.88 27.16 -4.12
CA THR A 33 -3.74 25.72 -3.97
C THR A 33 -2.33 25.40 -3.49
N VAL A 34 -2.14 25.32 -2.18
CA VAL A 34 -0.91 24.76 -1.62
C VAL A 34 -0.82 23.30 -2.07
N GLU A 35 0.15 23.01 -2.93
CA GLU A 35 0.46 21.64 -3.38
C GLU A 35 0.63 20.74 -2.15
N PRO A 36 -0.02 19.55 -2.10
CA PRO A 36 0.20 18.63 -1.00
C PRO A 36 1.68 18.22 -0.93
N ALA A 37 2.27 18.40 0.24
CA ALA A 37 3.68 18.15 0.49
C ALA A 37 3.83 17.21 1.68
N PHE A 38 4.68 16.19 1.54
CA PHE A 38 5.02 15.31 2.64
C PHE A 38 5.99 16.00 3.60
N ARG A 39 5.69 15.93 4.90
CA ARG A 39 6.50 16.47 6.01
C ARG A 39 7.17 15.30 6.73
N PRO A 40 8.46 15.02 6.50
CA PRO A 40 9.13 13.85 7.08
C PRO A 40 9.16 13.85 8.60
N GLN A 41 9.33 15.03 9.23
CA GLN A 41 9.44 15.17 10.68
C GLN A 41 8.16 14.75 11.39
N SER A 42 6.99 15.11 10.85
CA SER A 42 5.68 14.77 11.41
C SER A 42 5.03 13.54 10.76
N ARG A 43 5.70 12.95 9.76
CA ARG A 43 5.24 11.80 8.95
C ARG A 43 3.81 12.01 8.44
N GLU A 44 3.58 13.10 7.72
CA GLU A 44 2.23 13.49 7.29
C GLU A 44 2.23 14.24 5.96
N VAL A 45 1.09 14.23 5.26
CA VAL A 45 0.85 15.09 4.10
C VAL A 45 0.22 16.39 4.54
N SER A 46 0.68 17.54 4.05
CA SER A 46 0.24 18.87 4.50
C SER A 46 -1.29 19.08 4.50
N ASN A 47 -2.02 18.42 3.60
CA ASN A 47 -3.48 18.50 3.47
C ASN A 47 -4.26 17.41 4.22
N TRP A 48 -3.62 16.52 4.99
CA TRP A 48 -4.27 15.32 5.54
C TRP A 48 -5.52 15.61 6.37
N ARG A 49 -5.56 16.75 7.08
CA ARG A 49 -6.72 17.15 7.90
C ARG A 49 -7.95 17.44 7.04
N LEU A 50 -7.74 18.13 5.91
CA LEU A 50 -8.82 18.44 4.97
C LEU A 50 -9.34 17.16 4.30
N GLU A 51 -8.42 16.29 3.87
CA GLU A 51 -8.75 14.99 3.28
C GLU A 51 -9.49 14.09 4.27
N ALA A 52 -9.04 14.04 5.53
CA ALA A 52 -9.68 13.28 6.60
C ALA A 52 -11.09 13.81 6.92
N ALA A 53 -11.24 15.13 7.09
CA ALA A 53 -12.53 15.77 7.35
C ALA A 53 -13.55 15.53 6.22
N ARG A 54 -13.08 15.40 4.98
CA ARG A 54 -13.92 15.17 3.80
C ARG A 54 -14.24 13.69 3.56
N HIS A 55 -13.30 12.80 3.84
CA HIS A 55 -13.32 11.42 3.32
C HIS A 55 -13.35 10.33 4.39
N LEU A 56 -13.34 10.67 5.68
CA LEU A 56 -13.65 9.74 6.75
C LEU A 56 -15.15 9.75 7.05
N ASP A 57 -15.70 8.58 7.34
CA ASP A 57 -17.08 8.43 7.80
C ASP A 57 -17.16 8.76 9.30
N SER A 58 -17.14 10.05 9.60
CA SER A 58 -17.03 10.56 10.96
C SER A 58 -18.08 11.65 11.26
N PRO A 59 -18.48 11.82 12.53
CA PRO A 59 -19.40 12.89 12.90
C PRO A 59 -18.85 14.27 12.52
N ALA A 60 -19.73 15.20 12.13
CA ALA A 60 -19.34 16.55 11.72
C ALA A 60 -18.47 17.30 12.76
N ALA A 61 -18.71 17.06 14.05
CA ALA A 61 -17.89 17.63 15.12
C ALA A 61 -16.42 17.16 15.07
N PHE A 62 -16.18 15.89 14.74
CA PHE A 62 -14.83 15.35 14.56
C PHE A 62 -14.15 15.95 13.32
N ALA A 63 -14.87 16.03 12.20
CA ALA A 63 -14.36 16.67 11.00
C ALA A 63 -13.98 18.14 11.26
N PHE A 64 -14.81 18.87 12.01
CA PHE A 64 -14.54 20.26 12.37
C PHE A 64 -13.33 20.42 13.31
N SER A 65 -13.15 19.53 14.30
CA SER A 65 -11.99 19.60 15.20
C SER A 65 -10.67 19.37 14.45
N LEU A 66 -10.64 18.46 13.47
CA LEU A 66 -9.48 18.30 12.59
C LEU A 66 -9.16 19.59 11.84
N LEU A 67 -10.16 20.30 11.31
CA LEU A 67 -9.97 21.57 10.60
C LEU A 67 -9.47 22.70 11.52
N LEU A 68 -9.81 22.66 12.81
CA LEU A 68 -9.25 23.57 13.82
C LEU A 68 -7.82 23.20 14.25
N GLY A 69 -7.25 22.13 13.71
CA GLY A 69 -5.88 21.70 14.00
C GLY A 69 -5.77 20.69 15.15
N GLU A 70 -6.88 20.32 15.79
CA GLU A 70 -6.89 19.29 16.81
C GLU A 70 -6.53 17.93 16.19
N THR A 71 -5.87 17.08 16.96
CA THR A 71 -5.45 15.75 16.49
C THR A 71 -5.68 14.75 17.62
N PRO A 72 -6.57 13.77 17.43
CA PRO A 72 -6.79 12.72 18.41
C PRO A 72 -5.49 11.94 18.67
N ALA A 73 -5.21 11.63 19.93
CA ALA A 73 -4.02 10.86 20.30
C ALA A 73 -3.96 9.47 19.65
N SER A 74 -5.12 8.86 19.39
CA SER A 74 -5.26 7.53 18.79
C SER A 74 -5.45 7.55 17.27
N LEU A 75 -5.14 8.66 16.59
CA LEU A 75 -5.32 8.76 15.14
C LEU A 75 -4.37 7.78 14.41
N PRO A 76 -4.90 6.86 13.58
CA PRO A 76 -4.06 5.96 12.80
C PRO A 76 -3.16 6.76 11.85
N ARG A 77 -1.86 6.42 11.85
CA ARG A 77 -0.85 7.08 10.98
C ARG A 77 -1.26 7.12 9.50
N CYS A 78 -1.95 6.08 9.04
CA CYS A 78 -2.40 5.91 7.66
C CYS A 78 -3.35 7.03 7.21
N VAL A 79 -4.10 7.62 8.15
CA VAL A 79 -4.94 8.81 7.89
C VAL A 79 -4.07 10.02 7.53
N LYS A 80 -2.97 10.23 8.28
CA LYS A 80 -2.03 11.34 8.04
C LYS A 80 -1.29 11.23 6.70
N LEU A 81 -1.31 10.07 6.08
CA LEU A 81 -0.69 9.77 4.79
C LEU A 81 -1.67 9.77 3.61
N ASN A 82 -2.94 10.14 3.85
CA ASN A 82 -4.03 10.00 2.87
C ASN A 82 -4.17 8.55 2.33
N ASN A 83 -3.82 7.55 3.15
CA ASN A 83 -3.67 6.15 2.74
C ASN A 83 -4.48 5.23 3.64
N TYR A 84 -5.81 5.22 3.48
CA TYR A 84 -6.70 4.49 4.40
C TYR A 84 -6.61 2.96 4.29
N TRP A 85 -5.90 2.44 3.29
CA TRP A 85 -5.69 0.99 3.07
C TRP A 85 -4.25 0.54 3.31
N CYS A 86 -3.40 1.41 3.87
CA CYS A 86 -2.04 1.04 4.31
C CYS A 86 -1.14 0.52 3.15
N ILE A 87 -1.36 1.04 1.93
CA ILE A 87 -0.65 0.61 0.71
C ILE A 87 0.85 0.92 0.82
N LYS A 88 1.68 -0.03 0.37
CA LYS A 88 3.14 0.09 0.32
C LYS A 88 3.61 0.73 -0.98
N ARG A 89 4.76 1.42 -0.91
CA ARG A 89 5.35 2.16 -2.03
C ARG A 89 5.66 1.27 -3.23
N ALA A 90 5.33 1.78 -4.41
CA ALA A 90 5.66 1.15 -5.68
C ALA A 90 5.71 2.13 -6.88
N GLY A 91 5.73 3.45 -6.62
CA GLY A 91 5.64 4.46 -7.68
C GLY A 91 4.21 4.61 -8.21
N TRP A 92 3.24 4.69 -7.30
CA TRP A 92 1.83 4.83 -7.67
C TRP A 92 1.50 6.22 -8.22
N ALA A 93 0.43 6.33 -9.00
CA ALA A 93 -0.13 7.64 -9.33
C ALA A 93 -0.55 8.36 -8.03
N GLY A 94 -0.14 9.62 -7.89
CA GLY A 94 -0.37 10.40 -6.68
C GLY A 94 0.56 10.08 -5.50
N GLU A 95 1.52 9.15 -5.64
CA GLU A 95 2.57 8.95 -4.62
C GLU A 95 3.50 10.17 -4.60
N ILE A 96 3.52 10.88 -3.47
CA ILE A 96 4.41 12.04 -3.27
C ILE A 96 5.60 11.71 -2.37
N ALA A 97 5.48 10.68 -1.53
CA ALA A 97 6.55 10.17 -0.66
C ALA A 97 6.17 8.81 -0.05
N SER A 98 7.03 8.30 0.84
CA SER A 98 6.71 7.18 1.72
C SER A 98 7.29 7.40 3.11
N ASP A 99 6.65 6.84 4.14
CA ASP A 99 7.21 6.82 5.49
C ASP A 99 8.34 5.78 5.63
N SER A 100 8.98 5.73 6.81
CA SER A 100 10.07 4.80 7.12
C SER A 100 9.67 3.32 7.09
N GLU A 101 8.36 3.02 7.12
CA GLU A 101 7.80 1.67 7.04
C GLU A 101 7.30 1.33 5.62
N GLY A 102 7.55 2.24 4.67
CA GLY A 102 7.19 2.11 3.27
C GLY A 102 5.72 2.34 2.96
N HIS A 103 4.91 2.89 3.89
CA HIS A 103 3.55 3.32 3.56
C HIS A 103 3.61 4.52 2.64
N VAL A 104 2.79 4.49 1.59
CA VAL A 104 2.69 5.58 0.63
C VAL A 104 2.02 6.79 1.28
N ALA A 105 2.59 7.96 1.05
CA ALA A 105 1.92 9.23 1.21
C ALA A 105 1.31 9.63 -0.14
N PHE A 106 -0.02 9.70 -0.20
CA PHE A 106 -0.72 10.12 -1.41
C PHE A 106 -1.00 11.63 -1.37
N ALA A 107 -1.00 12.27 -2.54
CA ALA A 107 -1.36 13.67 -2.68
C ALA A 107 -2.81 13.93 -2.20
N SER A 108 -3.69 12.94 -2.36
CA SER A 108 -5.09 12.95 -1.90
C SER A 108 -5.57 11.57 -1.45
N ALA A 109 -6.64 11.52 -0.64
CA ALA A 109 -7.29 10.26 -0.27
C ALA A 109 -7.95 9.57 -1.48
N ALA A 110 -8.36 10.36 -2.49
CA ALA A 110 -8.91 9.88 -3.75
C ALA A 110 -7.93 9.02 -4.56
N GLU A 111 -6.65 9.40 -4.58
CA GLU A 111 -5.59 8.63 -5.24
C GLU A 111 -5.26 7.35 -4.46
N GLY A 112 -5.24 7.43 -3.13
CA GLY A 112 -5.10 6.25 -2.27
C GLY A 112 -6.22 5.23 -2.50
N ALA A 113 -7.47 5.69 -2.56
CA ALA A 113 -8.63 4.86 -2.83
C ALA A 113 -8.60 4.23 -4.24
N GLN A 114 -8.21 5.01 -5.24
CA GLN A 114 -8.07 4.53 -6.62
C GLN A 114 -6.97 3.48 -6.74
N THR A 115 -5.84 3.68 -6.05
CA THR A 115 -4.75 2.70 -5.99
C THR A 115 -5.21 1.42 -5.31
N ALA A 116 -6.02 1.51 -4.25
CA ALA A 116 -6.58 0.34 -3.59
C ALA A 116 -7.49 -0.48 -4.52
N ALA A 117 -8.41 0.18 -5.23
CA ALA A 117 -9.29 -0.47 -6.20
C ALA A 117 -8.48 -1.15 -7.33
N LEU A 118 -7.46 -0.46 -7.86
CA LEU A 118 -6.58 -0.99 -8.90
C LEU A 118 -5.80 -2.22 -8.42
N LEU A 119 -5.25 -2.18 -7.20
CA LEU A 119 -4.52 -3.29 -6.60
C LEU A 119 -5.42 -4.52 -6.43
N LEU A 120 -6.63 -4.34 -5.90
CA LEU A 120 -7.60 -5.42 -5.74
C LEU A 120 -8.00 -6.03 -7.09
N ARG A 121 -8.22 -5.18 -8.11
CA ARG A 121 -8.45 -5.65 -9.49
C ARG A 121 -7.29 -6.49 -9.99
N ARG A 122 -6.06 -6.01 -9.87
CA ARG A 122 -4.86 -6.73 -10.33
C ARG A 122 -4.70 -8.07 -9.60
N TYR A 123 -4.89 -8.10 -8.29
CA TYR A 123 -4.81 -9.33 -7.50
C TYR A 123 -5.87 -10.34 -7.93
N TYR A 124 -7.11 -9.88 -8.10
CA TYR A 124 -8.23 -10.76 -8.39
C TYR A 124 -8.28 -11.22 -9.86
N VAL A 125 -8.02 -10.31 -10.79
CA VAL A 125 -8.15 -10.56 -12.24
C VAL A 125 -6.84 -11.09 -12.82
N ASP A 126 -5.73 -10.37 -12.63
CA ASP A 126 -4.46 -10.71 -13.29
C ASP A 126 -3.71 -11.83 -12.57
N PHE A 127 -3.73 -11.84 -11.23
CA PHE A 127 -3.04 -12.86 -10.42
C PHE A 127 -3.96 -14.02 -10.01
N GLY A 128 -5.26 -13.92 -10.24
CA GLY A 128 -6.22 -14.96 -9.92
C GLY A 128 -6.39 -15.23 -8.42
N TRP A 129 -6.03 -14.28 -7.55
CA TRP A 129 -6.25 -14.39 -6.10
C TRP A 129 -7.71 -14.08 -5.77
N LYS A 130 -8.53 -15.11 -5.78
CA LYS A 130 -9.98 -14.99 -5.63
C LYS A 130 -10.46 -14.88 -4.18
N SER A 131 -9.64 -15.30 -3.22
CA SER A 131 -10.01 -15.35 -1.80
C SER A 131 -9.35 -14.25 -0.97
N ALA A 132 -9.98 -13.87 0.14
CA ALA A 132 -9.43 -12.87 1.05
C ALA A 132 -8.12 -13.33 1.67
N GLN A 133 -7.97 -14.61 2.00
CA GLN A 133 -6.72 -15.13 2.53
C GLN A 133 -5.56 -14.94 1.54
N ALA A 134 -5.77 -15.21 0.25
CA ALA A 134 -4.75 -15.00 -0.77
C ALA A 134 -4.42 -13.51 -0.92
N ILE A 135 -5.43 -12.64 -1.07
CA ILE A 135 -5.26 -11.19 -1.20
C ILE A 135 -4.51 -10.60 0.00
N VAL A 136 -4.98 -10.88 1.22
CA VAL A 136 -4.44 -10.27 2.45
C VAL A 136 -3.03 -10.76 2.77
N SER A 137 -2.70 -12.01 2.46
CA SER A 137 -1.34 -12.54 2.65
C SER A 137 -0.29 -11.78 1.83
N HIS A 138 -0.69 -11.18 0.71
CA HIS A 138 0.16 -10.34 -0.12
C HIS A 138 0.01 -8.84 0.20
N TRP A 139 -1.17 -8.41 0.63
CA TRP A 139 -1.42 -7.03 1.04
C TRP A 139 -0.65 -6.65 2.32
N ALA A 140 -0.67 -7.54 3.31
CA ALA A 140 -0.07 -7.34 4.63
C ALA A 140 0.81 -8.55 5.01
N PRO A 141 1.92 -8.78 4.29
CA PRO A 141 2.71 -10.00 4.41
C PRO A 141 3.25 -10.21 5.82
N ALA A 142 3.46 -11.49 6.17
CA ALA A 142 4.05 -11.87 7.44
C ALA A 142 5.45 -11.26 7.58
N GLN A 143 5.71 -10.65 8.73
CA GLN A 143 7.00 -9.99 9.01
C GLN A 143 7.99 -10.95 9.69
N CYS A 144 7.54 -12.12 10.12
CA CYS A 144 8.39 -13.19 10.62
C CYS A 144 9.17 -13.84 9.47
N GLY A 145 10.47 -14.00 9.66
CA GLY A 145 11.36 -14.48 8.61
C GLY A 145 11.15 -15.96 8.30
N ILE A 146 10.74 -16.27 7.07
CA ILE A 146 11.19 -17.48 6.39
C ILE A 146 12.69 -17.27 6.11
N SER A 147 13.53 -17.55 7.10
CA SER A 147 14.95 -17.78 6.90
C SER A 147 15.12 -19.26 6.55
N ILE A 148 14.81 -19.64 5.31
CA ILE A 148 15.26 -20.93 4.79
C ILE A 148 16.76 -20.74 4.50
N GLY A 149 17.59 -21.10 5.48
CA GLY A 149 19.04 -21.24 5.35
C GLY A 149 19.74 -20.10 4.61
N GLY A 150 19.99 -18.97 5.29
CA GLY A 150 21.00 -17.98 4.87
C GLY A 150 20.75 -17.25 3.54
N ALA A 151 19.62 -17.48 2.87
CA ALA A 151 19.27 -16.81 1.63
C ALA A 151 17.80 -16.40 1.67
N ARG A 152 17.55 -15.09 1.80
CA ARG A 152 16.21 -14.51 1.61
C ARG A 152 15.64 -15.06 0.30
N VAL A 153 14.37 -15.46 0.29
CA VAL A 153 13.66 -16.00 -0.89
C VAL A 153 13.65 -15.03 -2.09
N ALA A 154 14.05 -13.77 -1.88
CA ALA A 154 14.44 -12.83 -2.94
C ALA A 154 15.60 -13.33 -3.84
N SER A 155 16.42 -14.29 -3.39
CA SER A 155 17.56 -14.81 -4.14
C SER A 155 17.23 -15.90 -5.17
N LEU A 156 16.01 -16.45 -5.16
CA LEU A 156 15.55 -17.38 -6.20
C LEU A 156 15.28 -16.69 -7.54
N ALA A 157 15.03 -15.37 -7.53
CA ALA A 157 14.97 -14.57 -8.75
C ALA A 157 16.35 -14.05 -9.19
N VAL A 158 17.29 -13.86 -8.24
CA VAL A 158 18.64 -13.31 -8.52
C VAL A 158 19.60 -14.36 -9.07
N ARG A 159 19.47 -15.62 -8.67
CA ARG A 159 20.13 -16.73 -9.35
C ARG A 159 19.08 -17.37 -10.24
N GLY A 160 19.18 -17.10 -11.54
CA GLY A 160 18.28 -17.67 -12.55
C GLY A 160 17.99 -19.15 -12.31
N VAL A 161 16.87 -19.63 -12.87
CA VAL A 161 16.17 -20.90 -12.60
C VAL A 161 17.02 -22.16 -12.37
N GLY A 162 18.31 -22.15 -12.75
CA GLY A 162 19.34 -23.15 -12.47
C GLY A 162 19.47 -23.66 -11.03
N GLY A 163 19.06 -22.89 -10.01
CA GLY A 163 19.07 -23.33 -8.60
C GLY A 163 17.85 -24.15 -8.17
N THR A 164 16.80 -24.21 -8.99
CA THR A 164 15.55 -24.89 -8.63
C THR A 164 15.70 -26.41 -8.67
N LEU A 165 14.93 -27.14 -7.86
CA LEU A 165 14.84 -28.61 -7.92
C LEU A 165 14.53 -29.10 -9.34
N ARG A 166 13.68 -28.36 -10.07
CA ARG A 166 13.35 -28.62 -11.48
C ARG A 166 14.57 -28.48 -12.39
N ALA A 167 15.39 -27.44 -12.22
CA ALA A 167 16.60 -27.29 -13.02
C ALA A 167 17.68 -28.30 -12.68
N ARG A 168 17.82 -28.70 -11.40
CA ARG A 168 18.72 -29.80 -11.01
C ARG A 168 18.26 -31.14 -11.59
N TRP A 169 16.96 -31.40 -11.57
CA TRP A 169 16.38 -32.59 -12.19
C TRP A 169 16.60 -32.61 -13.71
N LEU A 170 16.33 -31.50 -14.41
CA LEU A 170 16.59 -31.35 -15.85
C LEU A 170 18.09 -31.44 -16.20
N ALA A 171 18.98 -30.93 -15.34
CA ALA A 171 20.42 -31.05 -15.53
C ALA A 171 20.91 -32.50 -15.31
N ALA A 172 20.35 -33.21 -14.33
CA ALA A 172 20.67 -34.62 -14.08
C ALA A 172 20.05 -35.59 -15.11
N HIS A 173 18.97 -35.19 -15.78
CA HIS A 173 18.24 -36.01 -16.76
C HIS A 173 18.36 -35.48 -18.20
N ARG A 174 19.31 -34.58 -18.47
CA ARG A 174 19.65 -34.18 -19.85
C ARG A 174 20.45 -35.31 -20.51
N GLY A 175 19.72 -36.19 -21.19
CA GLY A 175 20.28 -37.16 -22.12
C GLY A 175 21.23 -36.48 -23.11
N GLY A 176 22.37 -37.10 -23.35
CA GLY A 176 23.49 -36.55 -24.11
C GLY A 176 23.07 -36.04 -25.49
N GLY A 177 23.18 -34.72 -25.68
CA GLY A 177 23.06 -34.07 -26.98
C GLY A 177 24.18 -33.06 -27.14
N LYS A 178 25.16 -33.37 -28.00
CA LYS A 178 26.27 -32.50 -28.38
C LYS A 178 25.73 -31.19 -28.99
N GLY A 179 26.17 -30.03 -28.49
CA GLY A 179 25.87 -28.74 -29.13
C GLY A 179 25.94 -27.55 -28.18
N ALA A 180 27.15 -27.15 -27.78
CA ALA A 180 27.37 -25.87 -27.13
C ALA A 180 27.34 -24.74 -28.18
N ALA A 181 26.24 -23.98 -28.21
CA ALA A 181 26.16 -22.70 -28.90
C ALA A 181 25.64 -21.64 -27.91
N GLY A 182 26.36 -20.53 -27.80
CA GLY A 182 26.35 -19.61 -26.67
C GLY A 182 25.01 -18.92 -26.41
N VAL A 183 24.54 -19.02 -25.17
CA VAL A 183 23.50 -18.16 -24.62
C VAL A 183 24.19 -16.94 -24.01
N ARG A 184 24.00 -15.76 -24.62
CA ARG A 184 24.48 -14.49 -24.07
C ARG A 184 23.78 -14.23 -22.73
N ARG A 185 24.56 -14.10 -21.66
CA ARG A 185 24.04 -13.69 -20.34
C ARG A 185 23.76 -12.18 -20.38
N SER A 186 22.55 -11.78 -20.03
CA SER A 186 22.26 -10.38 -19.70
C SER A 186 23.02 -10.03 -18.41
N VAL A 187 23.90 -9.04 -18.47
CA VAL A 187 24.62 -8.51 -17.30
C VAL A 187 23.94 -7.21 -16.91
N VAL A 188 22.92 -7.32 -16.06
CA VAL A 188 22.38 -6.16 -15.32
C VAL A 188 23.16 -6.09 -14.01
N ALA A 189 23.76 -4.93 -13.73
CA ALA A 189 24.49 -4.72 -12.49
C ALA A 189 23.52 -4.75 -11.30
N ASP A 190 23.73 -5.71 -10.40
CA ASP A 190 23.00 -5.85 -9.14
C ASP A 190 23.43 -4.72 -8.19
N ARG A 191 22.62 -3.66 -8.08
CA ARG A 191 22.80 -2.61 -7.07
C ARG A 191 21.92 -2.95 -5.88
N PRO A 192 22.47 -3.47 -4.76
CA PRO A 192 21.67 -3.77 -3.58
C PRO A 192 21.13 -2.47 -2.99
N LEU A 193 19.81 -2.32 -2.97
CA LEU A 193 19.15 -1.27 -2.21
C LEU A 193 19.23 -1.61 -0.71
N PRO A 194 19.74 -0.71 0.14
CA PRO A 194 19.79 -0.96 1.57
C PRO A 194 18.37 -1.00 2.14
N LEU A 195 17.91 -2.21 2.48
CA LEU A 195 16.65 -2.40 3.22
C LEU A 195 16.94 -2.14 4.70
N MET A 196 16.48 -0.99 5.22
CA MET A 196 16.56 -0.67 6.64
C MET A 196 15.66 -1.60 7.48
N ARG A 197 16.05 -1.74 8.76
CA ARG A 197 15.40 -2.54 9.79
C ARG A 197 14.12 -1.84 10.29
N THR A 198 13.01 -2.55 10.36
CA THR A 198 11.76 -2.07 10.99
C THR A 198 11.84 -2.21 12.52
N PRO A 199 11.39 -1.22 13.31
CA PRO A 199 11.47 -1.24 14.78
C PRO A 199 10.41 -2.16 15.42
N SER A 200 10.68 -2.57 16.66
CA SER A 200 9.84 -3.38 17.54
C SER A 200 8.62 -2.61 18.06
N ILE A 201 7.44 -3.22 18.05
CA ILE A 201 6.23 -2.68 18.66
C ILE A 201 6.03 -3.32 20.04
N GLU A 202 6.36 -2.58 21.11
CA GLU A 202 5.67 -2.69 22.39
C GLU A 202 5.26 -1.28 22.82
N ALA A 203 3.95 -1.02 22.85
CA ALA A 203 3.36 0.15 23.47
C ALA A 203 2.54 -0.34 24.65
N GLY A 204 3.03 -0.13 25.89
CA GLY A 204 2.22 -0.34 27.09
C GLY A 204 2.88 -0.88 28.36
N VAL A 205 4.21 -0.91 28.51
CA VAL A 205 4.84 -1.26 29.80
C VAL A 205 5.78 -0.15 30.24
N THR A 206 5.45 0.48 31.36
CA THR A 206 6.33 1.40 32.08
C THR A 206 7.51 0.62 32.66
N GLU A 207 8.73 0.87 32.20
CA GLU A 207 9.93 0.37 32.88
C GLU A 207 10.96 1.47 33.15
N VAL A 208 11.43 1.42 34.38
CA VAL A 208 12.33 2.31 35.14
C VAL A 208 13.70 2.45 34.45
N PRO A 209 14.40 3.60 34.53
CA PRO A 209 15.64 3.78 33.79
C PRO A 209 16.78 2.99 34.45
N LEU A 210 17.36 2.04 33.70
CA LEU A 210 18.69 1.51 34.01
C LEU A 210 19.67 1.94 32.92
N SER A 211 20.41 2.98 33.25
CA SER A 211 21.73 3.27 32.71
C SER A 211 22.62 2.04 32.86
N SER A 212 23.30 1.62 31.79
CA SER A 212 24.72 1.19 31.80
C SER A 212 25.19 0.84 30.40
N SER A 213 26.25 1.51 29.97
CA SER A 213 27.08 1.19 28.81
C SER A 213 27.54 -0.28 28.83
N MET A 214 27.50 -0.96 27.68
CA MET A 214 28.31 -2.14 27.46
C MET A 214 29.27 -1.92 26.30
N ASP A 215 30.54 -2.12 26.64
CA ASP A 215 31.74 -1.89 25.86
C ASP A 215 31.93 -2.99 24.81
N LEU A 216 32.36 -2.59 23.62
CA LEU A 216 32.49 -3.42 22.44
C LEU A 216 33.90 -4.04 22.40
N ALA A 217 34.19 -4.94 23.33
CA ALA A 217 35.47 -5.63 23.40
C ALA A 217 35.34 -7.05 23.95
N ALA A 218 34.93 -7.99 23.10
CA ALA A 218 35.34 -9.41 23.13
C ALA A 218 34.58 -10.23 22.07
N LEU A 219 35.01 -10.15 20.82
CA LEU A 219 34.75 -11.19 19.82
C LEU A 219 36.04 -11.96 19.58
N THR A 220 36.40 -12.84 20.52
CA THR A 220 37.34 -13.92 20.28
C THR A 220 36.61 -15.04 19.56
N LEU A 221 37.02 -15.31 18.31
CA LEU A 221 36.64 -16.52 17.59
C LEU A 221 37.20 -17.74 18.36
N SER A 222 36.30 -18.63 18.79
CA SER A 222 36.66 -19.98 19.23
C SER A 222 35.80 -21.03 18.55
N THR A 223 36.49 -22.03 18.03
CA THR A 223 36.09 -23.24 17.30
C THR A 223 35.22 -24.21 18.12
N PRO A 224 34.58 -25.21 17.49
CA PRO A 224 33.43 -25.91 18.06
C PRO A 224 33.86 -26.95 19.10
N SER A 225 33.27 -26.88 20.30
CA SER A 225 33.36 -27.92 21.31
C SER A 225 32.07 -28.73 21.34
N THR A 226 32.19 -30.03 21.08
CA THR A 226 31.18 -31.07 21.26
C THR A 226 30.83 -31.25 22.74
N GLY A 227 29.61 -30.88 23.13
CA GLY A 227 29.02 -31.09 24.46
C GLY A 227 27.48 -30.99 24.42
N PRO A 228 26.75 -31.62 25.35
CA PRO A 228 25.40 -32.13 25.10
C PRO A 228 24.27 -31.10 25.28
N ARG A 229 23.30 -31.17 24.36
CA ARG A 229 21.91 -30.62 24.43
C ARG A 229 21.75 -29.30 25.20
N GLY A 230 22.21 -28.21 24.61
CA GLY A 230 21.63 -26.89 24.86
C GLY A 230 20.30 -26.76 24.11
N ARG A 231 19.22 -26.41 24.81
CA ARG A 231 17.90 -26.12 24.23
C ARG A 231 18.07 -25.16 23.05
N ALA A 232 17.62 -25.58 21.86
CA ALA A 232 17.42 -24.68 20.75
C ALA A 232 16.58 -23.50 21.23
N ALA A 233 17.09 -22.28 21.05
CA ALA A 233 16.27 -21.09 21.15
C ALA A 233 15.03 -21.31 20.26
N PRO A 234 13.80 -21.02 20.74
CA PRO A 234 12.61 -21.27 19.95
C PRO A 234 12.74 -20.47 18.66
N VAL A 235 12.71 -21.18 17.54
CA VAL A 235 12.47 -20.57 16.23
C VAL A 235 11.20 -19.76 16.41
N ALA A 236 11.31 -18.43 16.40
CA ALA A 236 10.16 -17.54 16.58
C ALA A 236 9.10 -17.99 15.58
N SER A 237 8.06 -18.65 16.08
CA SER A 237 7.11 -19.31 15.20
C SER A 237 6.34 -18.21 14.49
N CYS A 238 6.24 -18.30 13.17
CA CYS A 238 5.35 -17.45 12.39
C CYS A 238 3.87 -17.60 12.74
N ALA A 239 3.53 -18.36 13.80
CA ALA A 239 2.17 -18.66 14.20
C ALA A 239 1.36 -17.40 14.52
N SER A 240 1.96 -16.40 15.19
CA SER A 240 1.30 -15.13 15.51
C SER A 240 0.98 -14.33 14.24
N GLU A 241 1.89 -14.29 13.27
CA GLU A 241 1.69 -13.60 12.00
C GLU A 241 0.65 -14.31 11.12
N THR A 242 0.66 -15.64 11.09
CA THR A 242 -0.37 -16.43 10.42
C THR A 242 -1.74 -16.15 11.04
N GLN A 243 -1.83 -16.07 12.37
CA GLN A 243 -3.07 -15.72 13.06
C GLN A 243 -3.51 -14.28 12.77
N ARG A 244 -2.56 -13.32 12.70
CA ARG A 244 -2.84 -11.93 12.31
C ARG A 244 -3.44 -11.85 10.91
N ILE A 245 -2.84 -12.54 9.93
CA ILE A 245 -3.32 -12.59 8.54
C ILE A 245 -4.69 -13.26 8.47
N ALA A 246 -4.89 -14.38 9.17
CA ALA A 246 -6.18 -15.06 9.23
C ALA A 246 -7.28 -14.17 9.83
N ARG A 247 -6.97 -13.43 10.91
CA ARG A 247 -7.89 -12.48 11.53
C ARG A 247 -8.24 -11.33 10.59
N TYR A 248 -7.24 -10.76 9.91
CA TYR A 248 -7.47 -9.74 8.89
C TYR A 248 -8.40 -10.29 7.81
N ALA A 249 -8.06 -11.43 7.19
CA ALA A 249 -8.89 -12.03 6.15
C ALA A 249 -10.33 -12.28 6.62
N GLY A 250 -10.53 -12.73 7.87
CA GLY A 250 -11.85 -12.89 8.48
C GLY A 250 -12.63 -11.57 8.61
N LEU A 251 -11.97 -10.47 8.99
CA LEU A 251 -12.60 -9.14 9.03
C LEU A 251 -12.89 -8.59 7.63
N ALA A 252 -12.01 -8.85 6.65
CA ALA A 252 -12.17 -8.38 5.28
C ALA A 252 -13.40 -8.98 4.58
N ILE A 253 -13.77 -10.23 4.88
CA ILE A 253 -14.91 -10.91 4.24
C ILE A 253 -16.28 -10.61 4.85
N ALA A 254 -16.37 -9.78 5.90
CA ALA A 254 -17.63 -9.54 6.59
C ALA A 254 -18.71 -9.06 5.60
N GLY A 255 -19.81 -9.83 5.48
CA GLY A 255 -20.91 -9.55 4.55
C GLY A 255 -20.62 -9.82 3.06
N ILE A 256 -19.56 -10.58 2.75
CA ILE A 256 -19.12 -10.90 1.39
C ILE A 256 -19.13 -12.41 1.15
N ALA A 257 -18.49 -13.19 2.03
CA ALA A 257 -18.32 -14.63 1.89
C ALA A 257 -18.43 -15.34 3.25
N ALA A 258 -18.68 -16.65 3.23
CA ALA A 258 -18.80 -17.47 4.43
C ALA A 258 -17.44 -17.84 5.02
N SER A 259 -16.43 -18.05 4.16
CA SER A 259 -15.06 -18.41 4.54
C SER A 259 -14.01 -17.49 3.89
N PRO A 260 -12.87 -17.22 4.56
CA PRO A 260 -11.77 -16.44 3.99
C PRO A 260 -11.12 -17.05 2.74
N SER A 261 -11.38 -18.33 2.50
CA SER A 261 -10.88 -19.09 1.34
C SER A 261 -11.86 -19.11 0.16
N ASP A 262 -13.11 -18.67 0.37
CA ASP A 262 -14.11 -18.63 -0.70
C ASP A 262 -13.78 -17.56 -1.72
N ASP A 263 -14.31 -17.73 -2.93
CA ASP A 263 -14.26 -16.68 -3.95
C ASP A 263 -15.10 -15.48 -3.51
N LEU A 264 -14.45 -14.32 -3.43
CA LEU A 264 -15.05 -13.05 -3.02
C LEU A 264 -16.01 -12.47 -4.07
N LYS A 265 -15.95 -12.96 -5.32
CA LYS A 265 -16.77 -12.47 -6.44
C LYS A 265 -16.66 -10.95 -6.62
N LEU A 266 -15.45 -10.41 -6.50
CA LEU A 266 -15.19 -8.95 -6.57
C LEU A 266 -15.48 -8.38 -7.96
N PHE A 267 -15.31 -9.20 -9.00
CA PHE A 267 -15.56 -8.85 -10.38
C PHE A 267 -16.38 -9.95 -11.04
N ASP A 268 -17.25 -9.58 -11.98
CA ASP A 268 -18.02 -10.52 -12.78
C ASP A 268 -17.19 -11.11 -13.95
N SER A 269 -17.84 -11.94 -14.77
CA SER A 269 -17.21 -12.54 -15.95
C SER A 269 -16.83 -11.54 -17.04
N ALA A 270 -17.46 -10.36 -17.06
CA ALA A 270 -17.12 -9.25 -17.95
C ALA A 270 -15.99 -8.37 -17.38
N GLY A 271 -15.49 -8.70 -16.19
CA GLY A 271 -14.47 -7.92 -15.48
C GLY A 271 -15.01 -6.62 -14.88
N GLN A 272 -16.32 -6.43 -14.79
CA GLN A 272 -16.93 -5.28 -14.11
C GLN A 272 -16.91 -5.50 -12.60
N SER A 273 -16.75 -4.41 -11.84
CA SER A 273 -16.79 -4.49 -10.38
C SER A 273 -18.18 -4.87 -9.88
N THR A 274 -18.25 -5.70 -8.84
CA THR A 274 -19.51 -6.01 -8.15
C THR A 274 -19.63 -5.20 -6.86
N ALA A 275 -20.79 -5.26 -6.21
CA ALA A 275 -20.97 -4.66 -4.89
C ALA A 275 -20.00 -5.20 -3.82
N ASN A 276 -19.43 -6.40 -4.02
CA ASN A 276 -18.46 -6.98 -3.09
C ASN A 276 -17.12 -6.22 -3.11
N LEU A 277 -16.76 -5.57 -4.21
CA LEU A 277 -15.54 -4.74 -4.26
C LEU A 277 -15.63 -3.55 -3.31
N ALA A 278 -16.77 -2.84 -3.31
CA ALA A 278 -16.99 -1.72 -2.40
C ALA A 278 -16.96 -2.18 -0.92
N ARG A 279 -17.60 -3.33 -0.64
CA ARG A 279 -17.61 -3.90 0.72
C ARG A 279 -16.21 -4.30 1.19
N ILE A 280 -15.43 -4.99 0.36
CA ILE A 280 -14.08 -5.41 0.78
C ILE A 280 -13.18 -4.19 0.99
N MET A 281 -13.27 -3.17 0.14
CA MET A 281 -12.54 -1.92 0.33
C MET A 281 -12.91 -1.24 1.66
N ALA A 282 -14.20 -1.18 2.00
CA ALA A 282 -14.65 -0.62 3.27
C ALA A 282 -14.14 -1.44 4.47
N ASN A 283 -14.23 -2.77 4.40
CA ASN A 283 -13.77 -3.67 5.46
C ASN A 283 -12.25 -3.58 5.67
N MET A 284 -11.47 -3.57 4.59
CA MET A 284 -10.01 -3.42 4.66
C MET A 284 -9.63 -2.05 5.24
N ALA A 285 -10.29 -0.96 4.84
CA ALA A 285 -10.07 0.34 5.47
C ALA A 285 -10.39 0.30 6.97
N ALA A 286 -11.51 -0.33 7.37
CA ALA A 286 -11.86 -0.45 8.78
C ALA A 286 -10.83 -1.24 9.61
N VAL A 287 -10.12 -2.21 9.02
CA VAL A 287 -9.00 -2.90 9.69
C VAL A 287 -7.82 -1.95 9.93
N GLU A 288 -7.51 -1.08 8.97
CA GLU A 288 -6.31 -0.23 9.00
C GLU A 288 -6.50 1.07 9.78
N ILE A 289 -7.68 1.70 9.65
CA ILE A 289 -7.99 2.99 10.27
C ILE A 289 -9.05 2.89 11.37
N GLY A 290 -9.42 1.67 11.76
CA GLY A 290 -10.28 1.38 12.90
C GLY A 290 -11.68 2.03 12.76
N PRO A 291 -12.17 2.74 13.80
CA PRO A 291 -13.53 3.25 13.83
C PRO A 291 -13.79 4.40 12.85
N LEU A 292 -12.75 5.04 12.30
CA LEU A 292 -12.91 6.22 11.45
C LEU A 292 -13.56 5.93 10.10
N ARG A 293 -13.29 4.74 9.54
CA ARG A 293 -13.80 4.22 8.27
C ARG A 293 -13.61 5.15 7.06
N ALA A 294 -13.46 4.58 5.87
CA ALA A 294 -13.46 5.38 4.64
C ALA A 294 -14.90 5.69 4.23
N ASN A 295 -15.16 6.93 3.83
CA ASN A 295 -16.47 7.34 3.31
C ASN A 295 -16.88 6.47 2.10
N PRO A 296 -18.09 5.92 2.06
CA PRO A 296 -18.58 5.11 0.93
C PRO A 296 -18.50 5.81 -0.44
N ASP A 297 -18.72 7.12 -0.51
CA ASP A 297 -18.65 7.89 -1.76
C ASP A 297 -17.22 7.97 -2.30
N LEU A 298 -16.22 8.03 -1.42
CA LEU A 298 -14.81 7.96 -1.81
C LEU A 298 -14.52 6.60 -2.48
N ILE A 299 -15.02 5.52 -1.89
CA ILE A 299 -14.86 4.16 -2.40
C ILE A 299 -15.58 4.01 -3.76
N ALA A 300 -16.84 4.42 -3.84
CA ALA A 300 -17.63 4.34 -5.06
C ALA A 300 -16.97 5.11 -6.22
N ALA A 301 -16.49 6.33 -5.95
CA ALA A 301 -15.80 7.14 -6.96
C ALA A 301 -14.48 6.49 -7.42
N ALA A 302 -13.73 5.86 -6.52
CA ALA A 302 -12.50 5.15 -6.87
C ALA A 302 -12.77 3.92 -7.75
N ILE A 303 -13.81 3.14 -7.44
CA ILE A 303 -14.24 1.98 -8.24
C ILE A 303 -14.68 2.44 -9.63
N ALA A 304 -15.52 3.47 -9.73
CA ALA A 304 -15.97 4.01 -11.01
C ALA A 304 -14.80 4.46 -11.91
N ARG A 305 -13.77 5.12 -11.34
CA ARG A 305 -12.55 5.47 -12.08
C ARG A 305 -11.76 4.24 -12.53
N SER A 306 -11.68 3.20 -11.70
CA SER A 306 -11.00 1.94 -12.06
C SER A 306 -11.71 1.24 -13.22
N ASP A 307 -13.04 1.18 -13.19
CA ASP A 307 -13.85 0.54 -14.24
C ASP A 307 -13.77 1.32 -15.55
N ALA A 308 -13.82 2.66 -15.50
CA ALA A 308 -13.62 3.51 -16.67
C ALA A 308 -12.23 3.31 -17.29
N ALA A 309 -11.17 3.27 -16.48
CA ALA A 309 -9.81 3.02 -16.96
C ALA A 309 -9.67 1.64 -17.60
N HIS A 310 -10.30 0.61 -17.02
CA HIS A 310 -10.34 -0.72 -17.62
C HIS A 310 -11.08 -0.71 -18.96
N ALA A 311 -12.25 -0.07 -19.05
CA ALA A 311 -13.03 -0.01 -20.28
C ALA A 311 -12.22 0.63 -21.43
N VAL A 312 -11.51 1.72 -21.16
CA VAL A 312 -10.61 2.37 -22.12
C VAL A 312 -9.48 1.42 -22.54
N ALA A 313 -8.81 0.76 -21.59
CA ALA A 313 -7.73 -0.18 -21.89
C ALA A 313 -8.21 -1.40 -22.70
N SER A 314 -9.41 -1.92 -22.41
CA SER A 314 -10.03 -3.01 -23.18
C SER A 314 -10.36 -2.59 -24.62
N ALA A 315 -10.89 -1.37 -24.81
CA ALA A 315 -11.20 -0.84 -26.13
C ALA A 315 -9.94 -0.66 -26.99
N GLN A 316 -8.83 -0.21 -26.39
CA GLN A 316 -7.53 -0.07 -27.08
C GLN A 316 -6.89 -1.41 -27.45
N LYS A 317 -7.19 -2.48 -26.70
CA LYS A 317 -6.66 -3.83 -26.96
C LYS A 317 -7.47 -4.60 -28.01
N ALA A 318 -8.68 -4.16 -28.33
CA ALA A 318 -9.46 -4.72 -29.43
C ALA A 318 -8.72 -4.44 -30.75
N PRO A 319 -8.28 -5.48 -31.49
CA PRO A 319 -7.55 -5.28 -32.74
C PRO A 319 -8.41 -4.47 -33.72
N GLY A 320 -7.79 -3.45 -34.31
CA GLY A 320 -8.44 -2.43 -35.13
C GLY A 320 -9.47 -2.99 -36.12
N ALA A 321 -10.69 -2.48 -36.02
CA ALA A 321 -11.60 -2.46 -37.15
C ALA A 321 -10.87 -1.78 -38.32
N ALA A 322 -10.71 -2.55 -39.39
CA ALA A 322 -10.00 -2.23 -40.62
C ALA A 322 -10.11 -0.76 -41.04
N SER A 323 -8.96 -0.09 -41.15
CA SER A 323 -8.81 1.06 -42.03
C SER A 323 -9.04 0.59 -43.46
N SER A 324 -10.12 1.07 -44.10
CA SER A 324 -10.42 0.82 -45.51
C SER A 324 -9.27 1.31 -46.40
N PRO A 325 -8.82 0.52 -47.39
CA PRO A 325 -7.95 1.04 -48.43
C PRO A 325 -8.77 1.94 -49.36
N ARG A 326 -8.23 3.12 -49.66
CA ARG A 326 -8.62 3.93 -50.82
C ARG A 326 -8.00 3.36 -52.08
#